data_AF-A0AAV6TY42-F1
#
_entry.id   AF-A0AAV6TY42-F1
#
_cell.length_a   1.000
_cell.length_b   1.000
_cell.length_c   1.000
_cell.angle_alpha   90.00
_cell.angle_beta   90.00
_cell.angle_gamma   90.00
#
_symmetry.space_group_name_H-M   'P 1'
#
loop_
_entity.id
_entity.type
_entity.pdbx_description
1 polymer ?
#
loop_
_entity_poly.entity_id
_entity_poly.type
_entity_poly.pdbx_seq_one_letter_code
_entity_poly.pdbx_strand_id
1 'polypeptide(L)'
;MVSGRWKMGGIFNLEIDAMQDQMFDPSDKPGILFGLHSPFEPFNAYVRGHFLKPGKSYQVILRVEEHRLLKHPYKTDCTNYTEIWLANNRTGPRSKIMCMELCQAEWSMYSRECEWGLTMYKGINPMCTTGNSLGTFNKKKYFEKYYKAREKCLQKCKKECVKQLYWYTIDKRTIPWEVERKDKRNSSDFIYIHVYLDEPEVLVQSHNPKYLDVEAFSYIGGFMGCWLGVSIWALAHNVGSTMNLAVARIKNCFKRKNKKSSTQSLST
;
A
#
# COMPACT_ATOMS: atom_id res chain seq x y z
N MET A 1 48.70 11.27 8.15
CA MET A 1 47.78 10.26 8.72
C MET A 1 46.96 10.96 9.80
N VAL A 2 45.79 11.47 9.43
CA VAL A 2 44.83 12.11 10.35
C VAL A 2 43.51 11.41 10.08
N SER A 3 43.05 10.65 11.07
CA SER A 3 41.79 9.93 11.08
C SER A 3 40.64 10.95 11.04
N GLY A 4 39.98 11.08 9.89
CA GLY A 4 38.74 11.83 9.74
C GLY A 4 37.56 11.02 10.27
N ARG A 5 37.16 11.32 11.51
CA ARG A 5 35.94 10.79 12.14
C ARG A 5 34.73 11.37 11.40
N TRP A 6 33.92 10.53 10.75
CA TRP A 6 32.62 10.92 10.20
C TRP A 6 31.80 11.55 11.32
N LYS A 7 31.54 12.86 11.26
CA LYS A 7 30.52 13.47 12.11
C LYS A 7 29.19 12.99 11.56
N MET A 8 28.43 12.24 12.37
CA MET A 8 27.01 11.99 12.12
C MET A 8 26.30 13.33 11.98
N GLY A 9 26.14 13.80 10.74
CA GLY A 9 25.40 15.00 10.41
C GLY A 9 23.92 14.66 10.44
N GLY A 10 23.18 15.27 11.37
CA GLY A 10 21.71 15.16 11.40
C GLY A 10 21.12 15.58 10.06
N ILE A 11 20.07 14.87 9.62
CA ILE A 11 19.37 15.15 8.36
C ILE A 11 18.61 16.47 8.49
N PHE A 12 17.95 16.66 9.65
CA PHE A 12 17.13 17.83 9.94
C PHE A 12 17.30 18.24 11.40
N ASN A 13 17.40 19.55 11.62
CA ASN A 13 17.30 20.15 12.95
C ASN A 13 16.09 21.09 12.92
N LEU A 14 15.13 20.85 13.81
CA LEU A 14 13.92 21.65 13.94
C LEU A 14 13.92 22.31 15.32
N GLU A 15 13.59 23.59 15.33
CA GLU A 15 13.31 24.37 16.53
C GLU A 15 11.86 24.82 16.43
N ILE A 16 11.04 24.41 17.39
CA ILE A 16 9.60 24.68 17.40
C ILE A 16 9.27 25.43 18.68
N ASP A 17 8.69 26.61 18.55
CA ASP A 17 8.12 27.35 19.66
C ASP A 17 6.78 26.70 20.05
N ALA A 18 6.63 26.29 21.31
CA ALA A 18 5.38 25.70 21.80
C ALA A 18 4.29 26.75 22.07
N MET A 19 4.60 28.05 21.97
CA MET A 19 3.69 29.18 22.13
C MET A 19 2.80 29.05 23.38
N GLN A 20 3.43 28.78 24.53
CA GLN A 20 2.72 28.44 25.76
C GLN A 20 1.77 29.55 26.23
N ASP A 21 2.09 30.81 25.89
CA ASP A 21 1.31 32.00 26.19
C ASP A 21 0.04 32.13 25.33
N GLN A 22 -0.07 31.38 24.24
CA GLN A 22 -1.20 31.41 23.30
C GLN A 22 -2.15 30.22 23.44
N MET A 23 -1.98 29.40 24.49
CA MET A 23 -2.88 28.26 24.72
C MET A 23 -4.29 28.71 25.08
N PHE A 24 -5.28 28.20 24.36
CA PHE A 24 -6.68 28.55 24.56
C PHE A 24 -7.29 27.86 25.80
N ASP A 25 -6.96 26.58 26.02
CA ASP A 25 -7.42 25.82 27.18
C ASP A 25 -6.27 25.70 28.21
N PRO A 26 -6.43 26.24 29.43
CA PRO A 26 -5.42 26.12 30.49
C PRO A 26 -5.24 24.69 31.00
N SER A 27 -6.14 23.77 30.67
CA SER A 27 -6.06 22.34 31.03
C SER A 27 -5.14 21.56 30.09
N ASP A 28 -4.88 22.08 28.89
CA ASP A 28 -4.01 21.45 27.92
C ASP A 28 -2.55 21.56 28.34
N LYS A 29 -1.77 20.51 28.03
CA LYS A 29 -0.34 20.50 28.30
C LYS A 29 0.40 21.16 27.13
N PRO A 30 1.28 22.14 27.37
CA PRO A 30 2.05 22.75 26.29
C PRO A 30 2.96 21.70 25.65
N GLY A 31 2.96 21.66 24.33
CA GLY A 31 3.74 20.70 23.55
C GLY A 31 3.17 20.48 22.17
N ILE A 32 3.78 19.54 21.45
CA ILE A 32 3.35 19.15 20.10
C ILE A 32 3.21 17.64 19.99
N LEU A 33 2.36 17.18 19.08
CA LEU A 33 2.32 15.79 18.65
C LEU A 33 3.20 15.64 17.41
N PHE A 34 4.26 14.85 17.54
CA PHE A 34 5.23 14.62 16.49
C PHE A 34 5.09 13.22 15.92
N GLY A 35 5.21 13.07 14.60
CA GLY A 35 5.37 11.76 14.00
C GLY A 35 5.95 11.83 12.60
N LEU A 36 6.71 10.80 12.24
CA LEU A 36 7.32 10.65 10.92
C LEU A 36 6.57 9.60 10.11
N HIS A 37 6.36 9.88 8.83
CA HIS A 37 5.64 8.99 7.92
C HIS A 37 6.09 9.18 6.48
N SER A 38 5.67 8.24 5.61
CA SER A 38 5.85 8.35 4.17
C SER A 38 5.10 9.56 3.60
N PRO A 39 5.68 10.33 2.66
CA PRO A 39 5.00 11.46 2.04
C PRO A 39 3.78 11.05 1.18
N PHE A 40 3.60 9.75 0.93
CA PHE A 40 2.48 9.21 0.14
C PHE A 40 1.35 8.61 1.00
N GLU A 41 1.52 8.61 2.33
CA GLU A 41 0.51 8.14 3.28
C GLU A 41 0.01 9.32 4.13
N PRO A 42 -1.31 9.45 4.32
CA PRO A 42 -1.82 10.40 5.29
C PRO A 42 -1.50 9.96 6.72
N PHE A 43 -1.22 10.93 7.59
CA PHE A 43 -0.79 10.69 8.96
C PHE A 43 -1.57 11.50 9.98
N ASN A 44 -2.04 10.81 11.03
CA ASN A 44 -2.78 11.41 12.13
C ASN A 44 -1.89 11.36 13.38
N ALA A 45 -1.33 12.51 13.75
CA ALA A 45 -0.46 12.64 14.90
C ALA A 45 -1.20 12.44 16.24
N TYR A 46 -2.52 12.60 16.29
CA TYR A 46 -3.30 12.31 17.50
C TYR A 46 -3.40 10.81 17.81
N VAL A 47 -3.39 9.97 16.78
CA VAL A 47 -3.51 8.52 16.94
C VAL A 47 -2.15 7.86 17.03
N ARG A 48 -1.17 8.32 16.23
CA ARG A 48 0.13 7.65 16.05
C ARG A 48 1.34 8.52 16.42
N GLY A 49 1.12 9.75 16.87
CA GLY A 49 2.19 10.67 17.22
C GLY A 49 2.69 10.50 18.65
N HIS A 50 3.84 11.12 18.91
CA HIS A 50 4.48 11.22 20.20
C HIS A 50 4.36 12.64 20.73
N PHE A 51 3.92 12.79 21.97
CA PHE A 51 3.84 14.09 22.61
C PHE A 51 5.22 14.58 23.06
N LEU A 52 5.68 15.70 22.51
CA LEU A 52 6.95 16.34 22.83
C LEU A 52 6.69 17.57 23.71
N LYS A 53 7.44 17.67 24.81
CA LYS A 53 7.33 18.74 25.80
C LYS A 53 8.36 19.84 25.51
N PRO A 54 8.01 21.11 25.74
CA PRO A 54 8.93 22.23 25.61
C PRO A 54 10.02 22.22 26.69
N GLY A 55 11.11 22.97 26.45
CA GLY A 55 12.30 23.00 27.28
C GLY A 55 13.12 21.71 27.21
N LYS A 56 13.01 20.96 26.12
CA LYS A 56 13.69 19.67 25.89
C LYS A 56 14.25 19.58 24.47
N SER A 57 15.31 18.80 24.34
CA SER A 57 15.87 18.39 23.06
C SER A 57 15.53 16.92 22.83
N TYR A 58 15.15 16.58 21.60
CA TYR A 58 14.76 15.24 21.20
C TYR A 58 15.65 14.79 20.06
N GLN A 59 16.29 13.64 20.25
CA GLN A 59 17.05 12.97 19.21
C GLN A 59 16.18 11.87 18.62
N VAL A 60 15.80 12.03 17.35
CA VAL A 60 14.99 11.08 16.61
C VAL A 60 15.92 10.29 15.70
N ILE A 61 16.06 8.99 15.97
CA ILE A 61 16.88 8.09 15.15
C ILE A 61 15.94 7.38 14.19
N LEU A 62 16.09 7.67 12.90
CA LEU A 62 15.24 7.18 11.82
C LEU A 62 15.90 5.98 11.12
N ARG A 63 15.11 4.94 10.88
CA ARG A 63 15.44 3.79 10.04
C ARG A 63 14.38 3.61 8.96
N VAL A 64 14.82 3.45 7.72
CA VAL A 64 13.93 3.29 6.56
C VAL A 64 14.03 1.86 6.03
N GLU A 65 12.88 1.21 5.92
CA GLU A 65 12.76 -0.13 5.36
C GLU A 65 11.80 -0.10 4.15
N GLU A 66 12.06 -0.93 3.14
CA GLU A 66 11.19 -1.07 1.98
C GLU A 66 10.72 -2.51 1.84
N HIS A 67 9.41 -2.72 1.80
CA HIS A 67 8.80 -4.02 1.58
C HIS A 67 8.32 -4.12 0.14
N ARG A 68 8.79 -5.15 -0.58
CA ARG A 68 8.33 -5.49 -1.92
C ARG A 68 7.51 -6.78 -1.88
N LEU A 69 6.25 -6.67 -2.29
CA LEU A 69 5.29 -7.76 -2.37
C LEU A 69 5.05 -8.15 -3.83
N LEU A 70 4.54 -9.37 -4.03
CA LEU A 70 4.21 -9.88 -5.35
C LEU A 70 2.73 -9.64 -5.69
N LYS A 71 2.47 -9.32 -6.96
CA LYS A 71 1.10 -9.14 -7.50
C LYS A 71 0.38 -10.50 -7.55
N HIS A 72 -0.90 -10.52 -7.88
CA HIS A 72 -1.59 -11.75 -8.27
C HIS A 72 -0.78 -12.48 -9.37
N PRO A 73 -0.61 -13.83 -9.34
CA PRO A 73 -1.34 -14.85 -8.58
C PRO A 73 -0.79 -15.21 -7.18
N TYR A 74 0.21 -14.50 -6.69
CA TYR A 74 0.82 -14.81 -5.39
C TYR A 74 -0.11 -14.41 -4.22
N LYS A 75 0.02 -15.11 -3.08
CA LYS A 75 -0.79 -14.89 -1.86
C LYS A 75 -0.75 -13.43 -1.35
N THR A 76 0.32 -12.71 -1.62
CA THR A 76 0.45 -11.29 -1.26
C THR A 76 -0.56 -10.40 -1.96
N ASP A 77 -1.01 -10.78 -3.18
CA ASP A 77 -2.03 -10.11 -4.00
C ASP A 77 -2.01 -8.59 -3.86
N CYS A 78 -0.85 -7.99 -4.17
CA CYS A 78 -0.64 -6.57 -3.99
C CYS A 78 -1.10 -5.74 -5.20
N THR A 79 -1.34 -4.45 -4.96
CA THR A 79 -1.61 -3.43 -5.97
C THR A 79 -0.45 -2.44 -6.06
N ASN A 80 0.00 -2.13 -7.27
CA ASN A 80 0.96 -1.06 -7.50
C ASN A 80 0.20 0.28 -7.65
N TYR A 81 -0.02 0.96 -6.53
CA TYR A 81 -0.71 2.24 -6.50
C TYR A 81 0.01 3.33 -7.30
N THR A 82 1.35 3.29 -7.38
CA THR A 82 2.11 4.25 -8.19
C THR A 82 1.82 4.10 -9.68
N GLU A 83 1.76 2.86 -10.20
CA GLU A 83 1.39 2.60 -11.59
C GLU A 83 -0.03 3.10 -11.89
N ILE A 84 -1.00 2.81 -11.01
CA ILE A 84 -2.40 3.25 -11.17
C ILE A 84 -2.50 4.78 -11.14
N TRP A 85 -1.82 5.42 -10.20
CA TRP A 85 -1.80 6.88 -10.08
C TRP A 85 -1.18 7.54 -11.32
N LEU A 86 -0.09 6.99 -11.85
CA LEU A 86 0.51 7.46 -13.11
C LEU A 86 -0.44 7.30 -14.29
N ALA A 87 -1.10 6.14 -14.41
CA ALA A 87 -2.07 5.86 -15.47
C ALA A 87 -3.30 6.78 -15.42
N ASN A 88 -3.71 7.21 -14.23
CA ASN A 88 -4.85 8.10 -14.00
C ASN A 88 -4.46 9.59 -14.01
N ASN A 89 -3.51 10.02 -14.84
CA ASN A 89 -3.06 11.42 -14.91
C ASN A 89 -2.68 12.01 -13.54
N ARG A 90 -2.00 11.22 -12.69
CA ARG A 90 -1.59 11.63 -11.35
C ARG A 90 -2.74 11.94 -10.40
N THR A 91 -3.87 11.25 -10.57
CA THR A 91 -5.03 11.33 -9.68
C THR A 91 -5.28 10.00 -8.96
N GLY A 92 -5.92 10.06 -7.79
CA GLY A 92 -6.26 8.89 -6.99
C GLY A 92 -5.20 8.49 -5.93
N PRO A 93 -5.38 7.33 -5.28
CA PRO A 93 -4.56 6.92 -4.14
C PRO A 93 -3.16 6.47 -4.57
N ARG A 94 -2.15 6.93 -3.84
CA ARG A 94 -0.75 6.45 -3.97
C ARG A 94 -0.35 5.41 -2.91
N SER A 95 -1.24 5.16 -1.96
CA SER A 95 -1.05 4.20 -0.89
C SER A 95 -2.35 3.49 -0.53
N LYS A 96 -2.24 2.36 0.17
CA LYS A 96 -3.39 1.65 0.72
C LYS A 96 -4.12 2.52 1.73
N ILE A 97 -3.40 3.22 2.61
CA ILE A 97 -4.02 4.10 3.61
C ILE A 97 -4.78 5.22 2.90
N MET A 98 -4.20 5.84 1.86
CA MET A 98 -4.91 6.85 1.06
C MET A 98 -6.14 6.27 0.35
N CYS A 99 -6.08 5.02 -0.15
CA CYS A 99 -7.25 4.33 -0.70
C CYS A 99 -8.37 4.18 0.34
N MET A 100 -8.01 3.83 1.58
CA MET A 100 -8.98 3.71 2.69
C MET A 100 -9.57 5.06 3.10
N GLU A 101 -8.76 6.13 3.13
CA GLU A 101 -9.24 7.49 3.40
C GLU A 101 -10.18 8.00 2.29
N LEU A 102 -9.82 7.80 1.02
CA LEU A 102 -10.69 8.12 -0.12
C LEU A 102 -12.01 7.37 -0.05
N CYS A 103 -11.97 6.09 0.29
CA CYS A 103 -13.14 5.25 0.49
C CYS A 103 -14.09 5.84 1.56
N GLN A 104 -13.52 6.35 2.65
CA GLN A 104 -14.26 7.00 3.73
C GLN A 104 -14.83 8.36 3.30
N ALA A 105 -14.05 9.15 2.55
CA ALA A 105 -14.46 10.45 2.02
C ALA A 105 -15.60 10.31 1.00
N GLU A 106 -15.46 9.46 -0.02
CA GLU A 106 -16.49 9.21 -1.05
C GLU A 106 -17.82 8.77 -0.43
N TRP A 107 -17.75 7.93 0.60
CA TRP A 107 -18.96 7.51 1.29
C TRP A 107 -19.59 8.63 2.13
N SER A 108 -18.78 9.42 2.85
CA SER A 108 -19.29 10.57 3.62
C SER A 108 -20.11 11.49 2.72
N MET A 109 -19.62 11.70 1.49
CA MET A 109 -20.32 12.44 0.43
C MET A 109 -21.62 11.80 0.00
N TYR A 110 -21.63 10.49 -0.29
CA TYR A 110 -22.87 9.79 -0.66
C TYR A 110 -23.96 9.89 0.42
N SER A 111 -23.57 10.02 1.70
CA SER A 111 -24.53 10.02 2.81
C SER A 111 -25.08 11.40 3.18
N ARG A 112 -24.29 12.48 3.01
CA ARG A 112 -24.61 13.81 3.56
C ARG A 112 -24.27 14.98 2.64
N GLU A 113 -23.77 14.73 1.42
CA GLU A 113 -23.28 15.76 0.49
C GLU A 113 -22.20 16.68 1.10
N CYS A 114 -21.58 16.25 2.20
CA CYS A 114 -20.52 16.96 2.90
C CYS A 114 -19.48 15.98 3.46
N GLU A 115 -18.26 16.45 3.61
CA GLU A 115 -17.15 15.66 4.15
C GLU A 115 -17.10 15.80 5.67
N TRP A 116 -16.98 14.67 6.37
CA TRP A 116 -16.65 14.71 7.80
C TRP A 116 -15.16 15.02 7.92
N GLY A 117 -14.81 16.11 8.63
CA GLY A 117 -13.43 16.58 8.85
C GLY A 117 -12.54 15.63 9.67
N LEU A 118 -12.83 14.34 9.67
CA LEU A 118 -12.02 13.27 10.25
C LEU A 118 -11.15 12.56 9.21
N THR A 119 -11.37 12.81 7.91
CA THR A 119 -10.49 12.31 6.86
C THR A 119 -9.24 13.16 6.80
N MET A 120 -8.09 12.51 6.61
CA MET A 120 -6.82 13.20 6.39
C MET A 120 -6.61 13.60 4.92
N TYR A 121 -7.57 13.23 4.07
CA TYR A 121 -7.61 13.58 2.66
C TYR A 121 -8.27 14.94 2.48
N LYS A 122 -7.66 15.83 1.70
CA LYS A 122 -8.27 17.10 1.32
C LYS A 122 -9.27 16.86 0.20
N GLY A 123 -10.55 16.67 0.54
CA GLY A 123 -11.61 16.67 -0.46
C GLY A 123 -11.90 18.07 -1.01
N ILE A 124 -12.60 18.07 -2.14
CA ILE A 124 -13.12 19.29 -2.79
C ILE A 124 -14.40 19.78 -2.09
N ASN A 125 -14.99 18.92 -1.27
CA ASN A 125 -16.34 19.10 -0.76
C ASN A 125 -16.35 19.91 0.55
N PRO A 126 -17.45 20.61 0.85
CA PRO A 126 -17.58 21.36 2.08
C PRO A 126 -17.55 20.43 3.30
N MET A 127 -16.91 20.88 4.38
CA MET A 127 -17.00 20.20 5.68
C MET A 127 -18.43 20.25 6.22
N CYS A 128 -18.90 19.17 6.81
CA CYS A 128 -20.22 19.14 7.45
C CYS A 128 -20.26 20.12 8.63
N THR A 129 -21.22 21.07 8.62
CA THR A 129 -21.48 21.95 9.76
C THR A 129 -22.43 21.27 10.77
N THR A 130 -22.24 21.57 12.05
CA THR A 130 -22.96 20.98 13.20
C THR A 130 -24.49 21.13 13.13
N GLY A 131 -25.00 22.05 12.30
CA GLY A 131 -26.43 22.29 12.07
C GLY A 131 -27.08 21.45 10.96
N ASN A 132 -26.31 20.99 9.96
CA ASN A 132 -26.87 20.24 8.81
C ASN A 132 -26.90 18.72 9.03
N SER A 133 -26.46 18.24 10.20
CA SER A 133 -26.25 16.82 10.50
C SER A 133 -27.47 16.05 11.04
N LEU A 134 -28.66 16.65 11.08
CA LEU A 134 -29.85 16.08 11.71
C LEU A 134 -31.03 15.93 10.73
N GLY A 135 -30.76 15.43 9.52
CA GLY A 135 -31.79 14.65 8.84
C GLY A 135 -32.15 13.45 9.74
N THR A 136 -33.44 13.24 10.00
CA THR A 136 -34.02 12.11 10.75
C THR A 136 -33.82 10.79 10.00
N PHE A 137 -32.56 10.40 9.81
CA PHE A 137 -32.22 9.14 9.21
C PHE A 137 -32.49 8.02 10.21
N ASN A 138 -33.22 6.99 9.78
CA ASN A 138 -33.43 5.76 10.53
C ASN A 138 -32.07 5.08 10.77
N LYS A 139 -31.43 5.42 11.88
CA LYS A 139 -30.02 5.14 12.18
C LYS A 139 -29.63 3.69 11.86
N LYS A 140 -30.52 2.73 12.12
CA LYS A 140 -30.25 1.29 11.94
C LYS A 140 -30.10 0.86 10.48
N LYS A 141 -31.05 1.21 9.60
CA LYS A 141 -31.02 0.82 8.16
C LYS A 141 -29.86 1.50 7.43
N TYR A 142 -29.56 2.75 7.80
CA TYR A 142 -28.42 3.48 7.24
C TYR A 142 -27.08 2.90 7.70
N PHE A 143 -26.99 2.48 8.97
CA PHE A 143 -25.77 1.85 9.50
C PHE A 143 -25.45 0.53 8.80
N GLU A 144 -26.41 -0.37 8.58
CA GLU A 144 -26.13 -1.62 7.87
C GLU A 144 -25.70 -1.41 6.41
N LYS A 145 -26.37 -0.49 5.69
CA LYS A 145 -25.96 -0.10 4.33
C LYS A 145 -24.56 0.53 4.34
N TYR A 146 -24.25 1.33 5.37
CA TYR A 146 -22.94 1.93 5.61
C TYR A 146 -21.83 0.88 5.75
N TYR A 147 -21.99 -0.11 6.65
CA TYR A 147 -20.94 -1.12 6.85
C TYR A 147 -20.70 -1.94 5.59
N LYS A 148 -21.76 -2.36 4.90
CA LYS A 148 -21.64 -3.17 3.68
C LYS A 148 -20.96 -2.41 2.54
N ALA A 149 -21.30 -1.14 2.33
CA ALA A 149 -20.69 -0.34 1.28
C ALA A 149 -19.21 -0.02 1.59
N ARG A 150 -18.93 0.37 2.84
CA ARG A 150 -17.57 0.61 3.34
C ARG A 150 -16.72 -0.65 3.20
N GLU A 151 -17.22 -1.80 3.62
CA GLU A 151 -16.49 -3.07 3.53
C GLU A 151 -16.16 -3.45 2.09
N LYS A 152 -17.13 -3.36 1.17
CA LYS A 152 -16.90 -3.60 -0.27
C LYS A 152 -15.82 -2.70 -0.86
N CYS A 153 -15.78 -1.44 -0.43
CA CYS A 153 -14.80 -0.49 -0.90
C CYS A 153 -13.41 -0.75 -0.28
N LEU A 154 -13.35 -1.05 1.03
CA LEU A 154 -12.11 -1.44 1.72
C LEU A 154 -11.52 -2.75 1.17
N GLN A 155 -12.35 -3.70 0.73
CA GLN A 155 -11.92 -4.94 0.07
C GLN A 155 -11.19 -4.69 -1.25
N LYS A 156 -11.47 -3.57 -1.95
CA LYS A 156 -10.72 -3.16 -3.16
C LYS A 156 -9.34 -2.57 -2.83
N CYS A 157 -9.16 -2.04 -1.62
CA CYS A 157 -7.88 -1.49 -1.16
C CYS A 157 -6.92 -2.61 -0.73
N LYS A 158 -6.28 -3.24 -1.73
CA LYS A 158 -5.26 -4.27 -1.54
C LYS A 158 -3.98 -3.72 -0.89
N LYS A 159 -3.09 -4.62 -0.46
CA LYS A 159 -1.76 -4.24 0.06
C LYS A 159 -0.93 -3.59 -1.06
N GLU A 160 -0.06 -2.65 -0.73
CA GLU A 160 0.84 -2.05 -1.73
C GLU A 160 1.91 -3.04 -2.15
N CYS A 161 2.28 -3.03 -3.43
CA CYS A 161 3.40 -3.83 -3.91
C CYS A 161 4.75 -3.30 -3.44
N VAL A 162 4.88 -2.00 -3.25
CA VAL A 162 6.08 -1.37 -2.70
C VAL A 162 5.62 -0.49 -1.55
N LYS A 163 6.13 -0.75 -0.35
CA LYS A 163 5.81 0.03 0.84
C LYS A 163 7.08 0.45 1.56
N GLN A 164 7.23 1.75 1.79
CA GLN A 164 8.29 2.29 2.63
C GLN A 164 7.79 2.45 4.06
N LEU A 165 8.51 1.86 5.00
CA LEU A 165 8.27 1.93 6.44
C LEU A 165 9.33 2.82 7.07
N TYR A 166 8.89 3.71 7.94
CA TYR A 166 9.73 4.66 8.66
C TYR A 166 9.66 4.28 10.14
N TRP A 167 10.66 3.53 10.61
CA TRP A 167 10.80 3.19 12.01
C TRP A 167 11.65 4.25 12.68
N TYR A 168 11.26 4.71 13.86
CA TYR A 168 12.08 5.68 14.58
C TYR A 168 11.97 5.49 16.09
N THR A 169 13.07 5.81 16.77
CA THR A 169 13.13 5.92 18.22
C THR A 169 13.32 7.39 18.60
N ILE A 170 12.74 7.79 19.72
CA ILE A 170 12.85 9.16 20.24
C ILE A 170 13.57 9.12 21.59
N ASP A 171 14.77 9.66 21.61
CA ASP A 171 15.56 9.86 22.81
C ASP A 171 15.40 11.27 23.33
N LYS A 172 14.90 11.40 24.56
CA LYS A 172 14.80 12.69 25.23
C LYS A 172 16.14 13.08 25.84
N ARG A 173 16.60 14.28 25.53
CA ARG A 173 17.84 14.90 26.02
C ARG A 173 17.54 16.22 26.73
N THR A 174 18.45 16.59 27.63
CA THR A 174 18.53 17.96 28.16
C THR A 174 19.15 18.86 27.10
N ILE A 175 18.68 20.11 27.03
CA ILE A 175 19.26 21.11 26.12
C ILE A 175 20.69 21.40 26.59
N PRO A 176 21.71 21.37 25.71
CA PRO A 176 23.07 21.75 26.08
C PRO A 176 23.11 23.22 26.53
N TRP A 177 23.81 23.49 27.63
CA TRP A 177 23.91 24.82 28.22
C TRP A 177 24.51 25.86 27.26
N GLU A 178 25.32 25.44 26.27
CA GLU A 178 25.90 26.33 25.26
C GLU A 178 24.84 26.92 24.31
N VAL A 179 23.78 26.16 24.02
CA VAL A 179 22.66 26.61 23.18
C VAL A 179 21.80 27.59 23.97
N GLU A 180 21.52 27.25 25.23
CA GLU A 180 20.75 28.07 26.16
C GLU A 180 21.38 29.46 26.39
N ARG A 181 22.71 29.58 26.36
CA ARG A 181 23.41 30.87 26.51
C ARG A 181 23.36 31.77 25.29
N LYS A 182 23.22 31.20 24.10
CA LYS A 182 23.22 31.95 22.83
C LYS A 182 21.84 32.51 22.50
N ASP A 183 20.79 31.81 22.90
CA ASP A 183 19.43 32.30 22.72
C ASP A 183 19.04 33.17 23.91
N LYS A 184 18.74 34.46 23.65
CA LYS A 184 18.25 35.37 24.70
C LYS A 184 16.79 35.09 25.07
N ARG A 185 16.10 34.24 24.29
CA ARG A 185 14.73 33.81 24.51
C ARG A 185 14.68 32.70 25.56
N ASN A 186 13.53 32.55 26.22
CA ASN A 186 13.37 31.57 27.28
C ASN A 186 13.42 30.14 26.69
N SER A 187 14.52 29.42 26.93
CA SER A 187 14.73 28.08 26.36
C SER A 187 13.66 27.06 26.77
N SER A 188 12.91 27.36 27.85
CA SER A 188 11.76 26.58 28.30
C SER A 188 10.61 26.49 27.30
N ASP A 189 10.54 27.39 26.33
CA ASP A 189 9.38 27.52 25.44
C ASP A 189 9.59 26.74 24.13
N PHE A 190 10.85 26.43 23.82
CA PHE A 190 11.23 25.75 22.59
C PHE A 190 11.32 24.23 22.74
N ILE A 191 11.01 23.53 21.65
CA ILE A 191 11.22 22.11 21.45
C ILE A 191 12.27 21.97 20.36
N TYR A 192 13.41 21.35 20.70
CA TYR A 192 14.46 21.06 19.74
C TYR A 192 14.34 19.61 19.27
N ILE A 193 14.30 19.37 17.97
CA ILE A 193 14.20 18.03 17.39
C ILE A 193 15.35 17.85 16.40
N HIS A 194 16.18 16.85 16.66
CA HIS A 194 17.30 16.48 15.81
C HIS A 194 17.00 15.11 15.20
N VAL A 195 16.78 15.07 13.89
CA VAL A 195 16.50 13.83 13.17
C VAL A 195 17.79 13.32 12.54
N TYR A 196 18.17 12.10 12.90
CA TYR A 196 19.35 11.40 12.39
C TYR A 196 18.91 10.18 11.61
N LEU A 197 19.66 9.82 10.57
CA LEU A 197 19.51 8.53 9.91
C LEU A 197 20.44 7.54 10.61
N ASP A 198 19.91 6.43 11.09
CA ASP A 198 20.71 5.36 11.73
C ASP A 198 21.65 4.73 10.68
N GLU A 199 21.04 4.27 9.58
CA GLU A 199 21.71 3.63 8.46
C GLU A 199 21.36 4.38 7.17
N PRO A 200 22.35 4.89 6.39
CA PRO A 200 22.07 5.56 5.12
C PRO A 200 21.51 4.60 4.06
N GLU A 201 21.67 3.30 4.26
CA GLU A 201 21.18 2.25 3.37
C GLU A 201 19.73 1.90 3.70
N VAL A 202 18.90 1.75 2.68
CA VAL A 202 17.51 1.32 2.85
C VAL A 202 17.46 -0.20 2.88
N LEU A 203 16.97 -0.79 3.97
CA LEU A 203 16.77 -2.23 4.07
C LEU A 203 15.60 -2.67 3.20
N VAL A 204 15.87 -3.42 2.12
CA VAL A 204 14.83 -3.90 1.20
C VAL A 204 14.46 -5.35 1.51
N GLN A 205 13.25 -5.58 1.99
CA GLN A 205 12.67 -6.92 2.13
C GLN A 205 11.84 -7.26 0.89
N SER A 206 12.38 -8.12 0.03
CA SER A 206 11.71 -8.52 -1.22
C SER A 206 11.12 -9.92 -1.15
N HIS A 207 9.83 -10.04 -1.48
CA HIS A 207 9.22 -11.34 -1.77
C HIS A 207 9.58 -11.74 -3.19
N ASN A 208 10.34 -12.82 -3.33
CA ASN A 208 10.68 -13.39 -4.63
C ASN A 208 9.89 -14.69 -4.85
N PRO A 209 9.45 -14.97 -6.08
CA PRO A 209 8.83 -16.25 -6.39
C PRO A 209 9.83 -17.38 -6.11
N LYS A 210 9.36 -18.46 -5.49
CA LYS A 210 10.22 -19.64 -5.19
C LYS A 210 10.68 -20.36 -6.46
N TYR A 211 9.83 -20.33 -7.48
CA TYR A 211 10.09 -20.93 -8.78
C TYR A 211 9.67 -19.93 -9.84
N LEU A 212 10.51 -19.73 -10.84
CA LEU A 212 10.11 -19.10 -12.08
C LEU A 212 9.34 -20.11 -12.94
N ASP A 213 8.47 -19.63 -13.83
CA ASP A 213 7.67 -20.52 -14.69
C ASP A 213 8.56 -21.51 -15.46
N VAL A 214 9.69 -21.04 -15.97
CA VAL A 214 10.68 -21.85 -16.71
C VAL A 214 11.34 -22.93 -15.83
N GLU A 215 11.55 -22.66 -14.55
CA GLU A 215 12.12 -23.63 -13.61
C GLU A 215 11.07 -24.69 -13.26
N ALA A 216 9.83 -24.28 -13.04
CA ALA A 216 8.73 -25.21 -12.81
C ALA A 216 8.55 -26.16 -13.99
N PHE A 217 8.58 -25.65 -15.23
CA PHE A 217 8.56 -26.49 -16.43
C PHE A 217 9.77 -27.42 -16.52
N SER A 218 10.96 -26.95 -16.14
CA SER A 218 12.18 -27.76 -16.13
C SER A 218 12.11 -28.87 -15.08
N TYR A 219 11.61 -28.60 -13.88
CA TYR A 219 11.41 -29.58 -12.83
C TYR A 219 10.39 -30.65 -13.22
N ILE A 220 9.24 -30.25 -13.79
CA ILE A 220 8.22 -31.18 -14.27
C ILE A 220 8.77 -32.02 -15.43
N GLY A 221 9.42 -31.38 -16.40
CA GLY A 221 10.03 -32.04 -17.55
C GLY A 221 11.13 -33.03 -17.15
N GLY A 222 11.99 -32.64 -16.20
CA GLY A 222 13.02 -33.52 -15.64
C GLY A 222 12.43 -34.70 -14.89
N PHE A 223 11.40 -34.47 -14.05
CA PHE A 223 10.72 -35.55 -13.34
C PHE A 223 10.03 -36.52 -14.31
N MET A 224 9.27 -36.02 -15.28
CA MET A 224 8.62 -36.86 -16.30
C MET A 224 9.64 -37.60 -17.17
N GLY A 225 10.73 -36.94 -17.55
CA GLY A 225 11.81 -37.53 -18.33
C GLY A 225 12.51 -38.68 -17.58
N CYS A 226 12.80 -38.49 -16.29
CA CYS A 226 13.42 -39.54 -15.47
C CYS A 226 12.48 -40.71 -15.19
N TRP A 227 11.21 -40.45 -14.89
CA TRP A 227 10.26 -41.51 -14.51
C TRP A 227 9.74 -42.30 -15.70
N LEU A 228 9.43 -41.62 -16.81
CA LEU A 228 8.76 -42.26 -17.95
C LEU A 228 9.74 -42.51 -19.11
N GLY A 229 10.90 -41.86 -19.16
CA GLY A 229 11.78 -41.88 -20.34
C GLY A 229 11.15 -41.19 -21.56
N VAL A 230 10.04 -40.48 -21.37
CA VAL A 230 9.26 -39.87 -22.45
C VAL A 230 9.63 -38.40 -22.56
N SER A 231 10.11 -37.99 -23.72
CA SER A 231 10.33 -36.58 -24.02
C SER A 231 9.03 -35.89 -24.45
N ILE A 232 8.97 -34.56 -24.33
CA ILE A 232 7.87 -33.75 -24.89
C ILE A 232 7.64 -34.08 -26.37
N TRP A 233 8.71 -34.36 -27.12
CA TRP A 233 8.64 -34.78 -28.52
C TRP A 233 7.94 -36.12 -28.71
N ALA A 234 8.17 -37.10 -27.84
CA ALA A 234 7.48 -38.38 -27.89
C ALA A 234 5.98 -38.23 -27.58
N LEU A 235 5.61 -37.34 -26.64
CA LEU A 235 4.21 -37.00 -26.39
C LEU A 235 3.56 -36.32 -27.61
N ALA A 236 4.23 -35.33 -28.20
CA ALA A 236 3.73 -34.62 -29.37
C ALA A 236 3.49 -35.55 -30.56
N HIS A 237 4.41 -36.50 -30.80
CA HIS A 237 4.26 -37.50 -31.86
C HIS A 237 3.04 -38.41 -31.65
N ASN A 238 2.82 -38.88 -30.41
CA ASN A 238 1.68 -39.74 -30.08
C ASN A 238 0.33 -39.00 -30.14
N VAL A 239 0.29 -37.72 -29.78
CA VAL A 239 -0.90 -36.88 -29.96
C VAL A 239 -1.17 -36.64 -31.45
N GLY A 240 -0.14 -36.36 -32.26
CA GLY A 240 -0.28 -36.20 -33.70
C GLY A 240 -0.83 -37.44 -34.40
N SER A 241 -0.33 -38.64 -34.04
CA SER A 241 -0.79 -39.89 -34.64
C SER A 241 -2.24 -40.21 -34.29
N THR A 242 -2.64 -40.00 -33.03
CA THR A 242 -4.02 -40.19 -32.57
C THR A 242 -5.00 -39.20 -33.21
N MET A 243 -4.62 -37.92 -33.33
CA MET A 243 -5.41 -36.93 -34.05
C MET A 243 -5.58 -37.29 -35.53
N ASN A 244 -4.52 -37.72 -36.20
CA ASN A 244 -4.59 -38.16 -37.60
C ASN A 244 -5.53 -39.37 -37.77
N LEU A 245 -5.50 -40.31 -36.83
CA LEU A 245 -6.39 -41.48 -36.84
C LEU A 245 -7.86 -41.10 -36.62
N ALA A 246 -8.12 -40.14 -35.73
CA ALA A 246 -9.45 -39.58 -35.50
C ALA A 246 -9.98 -38.84 -36.74
N VAL A 247 -9.15 -38.00 -37.37
CA VAL A 247 -9.49 -37.31 -38.63
C VAL A 247 -9.79 -38.32 -39.74
N ALA A 248 -9.00 -39.39 -39.86
CA ALA A 248 -9.24 -40.46 -40.84
C ALA A 248 -10.58 -41.17 -40.60
N ARG A 249 -10.92 -41.48 -39.33
CA ARG A 249 -12.22 -42.06 -38.95
C ARG A 249 -13.38 -41.12 -39.28
N ILE A 250 -13.25 -39.83 -38.99
CA ILE A 250 -14.27 -38.82 -39.29
C ILE A 250 -14.47 -38.70 -40.81
N LYS A 251 -13.39 -38.60 -41.60
CA LYS A 251 -13.47 -38.56 -43.07
C LYS A 251 -14.16 -39.81 -43.65
N ASN A 252 -13.87 -40.99 -43.11
CA ASN A 252 -14.52 -42.23 -43.54
C ASN A 252 -16.01 -42.29 -43.18
N CYS A 253 -16.42 -41.73 -42.04
CA CYS A 253 -17.85 -41.58 -41.68
C CYS A 253 -18.59 -40.62 -42.62
N PHE A 254 -17.99 -39.49 -42.99
CA PHE A 254 -18.58 -38.56 -43.97
C PHE A 254 -18.70 -39.17 -45.37
N LYS A 255 -17.69 -39.92 -45.84
CA LYS A 255 -17.78 -40.67 -47.10
C LYS A 255 -18.92 -41.70 -47.09
N ARG A 256 -19.16 -42.39 -45.96
CA ARG A 256 -20.28 -43.34 -45.82
C ARG A 256 -21.66 -42.67 -45.82
N LYS A 257 -21.79 -41.45 -45.28
CA LYS A 257 -23.04 -40.66 -45.35
C LYS A 257 -23.35 -40.21 -46.78
N ASN A 258 -22.36 -39.68 -47.51
CA ASN A 258 -22.57 -39.25 -48.90
C ASN A 258 -22.90 -40.43 -49.84
N LYS A 259 -22.34 -41.61 -49.59
CA LYS A 259 -22.69 -42.81 -50.38
C LYS A 259 -24.12 -43.29 -50.16
N LYS A 260 -24.68 -43.09 -48.95
CA LYS A 260 -26.09 -43.42 -48.64
C LYS A 260 -27.09 -42.42 -49.22
N SER A 261 -26.76 -41.13 -49.32
CA SER A 261 -27.66 -40.14 -49.96
C SER A 261 -27.70 -40.30 -51.49
N SER A 262 -26.62 -40.76 -52.13
CA SER A 262 -26.59 -41.04 -53.57
C SER A 262 -27.32 -42.31 -54.00
N THR A 263 -27.63 -43.23 -53.09
CA THR A 263 -28.38 -44.47 -53.42
C THR A 263 -29.90 -44.30 -53.26
N GLN A 264 -30.36 -43.26 -52.55
CA GLN A 264 -31.79 -42.95 -52.42
C GLN A 264 -32.34 -42.08 -53.56
N SER A 265 -31.51 -41.56 -54.46
CA SER A 265 -31.92 -40.74 -55.61
C SER A 265 -31.98 -41.52 -56.94
N LEU A 266 -31.85 -42.85 -56.92
CA LEU A 266 -31.97 -43.71 -58.12
C LEU A 266 -33.21 -44.61 -58.09
N SER A 267 -34.11 -44.38 -57.13
CA SER A 267 -35.38 -45.07 -56.98
C SER A 267 -36.50 -44.03 -56.92
N THR A 268 -36.74 -43.35 -58.03
CA THR A 268 -37.97 -42.62 -58.34
C THR A 268 -38.09 -42.48 -59.84
#